data_AF-W2TWF3-F1
#
_entry.id   AF-W2TWF3-F1
#
_cell.length_a   1.000
_cell.length_b   1.000
_cell.length_c   1.000
_cell.angle_alpha   90.00
_cell.angle_beta   90.00
_cell.angle_gamma   90.00
#
_symmetry.space_group_name_H-M   'P 1'
#
loop_
_entity.id
_entity.type
_entity.pdbx_description
1 polymer ?
#
loop_
_entity_poly.entity_id
_entity_poly.type
_entity_poly.pdbx_seq_one_letter_code
_entity_poly.pdbx_strand_id
1 'polypeptide(L)'
;MTDTLRNLVLKTHNENRALLSQGYVANGRADGPRLGPATNMLRMASHKRYDRLKFSAKYDFSLETEAQAYADKCSLVGSGPNSGQNTHVIQSKSVSAFDALKKSMSIWWNEIYSTSVGKNLIYTSRLQAKRDAPTRFTQMAWADTYKVGCGIKRCSSKTFVVCRYDPP
;
A
#
# COMPACT_ATOMS: atom_id res chain seq x y z
N MET A 1 6.93 -14.13 -5.25
CA MET A 1 7.43 -12.93 -5.97
C MET A 1 8.88 -13.11 -6.42
N THR A 2 9.38 -12.28 -7.35
CA THR A 2 10.82 -12.14 -7.63
C THR A 2 11.38 -10.91 -6.94
N ASP A 3 12.70 -10.82 -6.75
CA ASP A 3 13.34 -9.66 -6.09
C ASP A 3 13.10 -8.34 -6.83
N THR A 4 13.05 -8.36 -8.15
CA THR A 4 12.68 -7.18 -8.97
C THR A 4 11.29 -6.65 -8.58
N LEU A 5 10.32 -7.53 -8.38
CA LEU A 5 8.97 -7.16 -7.98
C LEU A 5 8.91 -6.68 -6.52
N ARG A 6 9.69 -7.29 -5.62
CA ARG A 6 9.79 -6.84 -4.22
C ARG A 6 10.39 -5.44 -4.13
N ASN A 7 11.44 -5.19 -4.91
CA ASN A 7 12.07 -3.87 -5.01
C ASN A 7 11.12 -2.83 -5.62
N LEU A 8 10.30 -3.20 -6.61
CA LEU A 8 9.24 -2.32 -7.13
C LEU A 8 8.28 -1.91 -6.01
N VAL A 9 7.78 -2.87 -5.22
CA VAL A 9 6.86 -2.60 -4.10
C VAL A 9 7.48 -1.62 -3.11
N LEU A 10 8.70 -1.91 -2.62
CA LEU A 10 9.37 -1.03 -1.67
C LEU A 10 9.62 0.37 -2.26
N LYS A 11 10.12 0.43 -3.50
CA LYS A 11 10.43 1.70 -4.16
C LYS A 11 9.19 2.57 -4.27
N THR A 12 8.10 2.03 -4.83
CA THR A 12 6.85 2.79 -5.00
C THR A 12 6.27 3.27 -3.68
N HIS A 13 6.23 2.42 -2.65
CA HIS A 13 5.73 2.84 -1.33
C HIS A 13 6.59 3.96 -0.74
N ASN A 14 7.91 3.82 -0.76
CA ASN A 14 8.79 4.85 -0.16
C ASN A 14 8.79 6.16 -0.94
N GLU A 15 8.77 6.13 -2.27
CA GLU A 15 8.70 7.35 -3.08
C GLU A 15 7.44 8.14 -2.74
N ASN A 16 6.30 7.46 -2.70
CA ASN A 16 5.03 8.04 -2.31
C ASN A 16 5.04 8.59 -0.87
N ARG A 17 5.54 7.80 0.09
CA ARG A 17 5.68 8.22 1.50
C ARG A 17 6.64 9.40 1.66
N ALA A 18 7.72 9.45 0.89
CA ALA A 18 8.66 10.57 0.88
C ALA A 18 7.99 11.84 0.35
N LEU A 19 7.29 11.77 -0.79
CA LEU A 19 6.53 12.90 -1.33
C LEU A 19 5.47 13.42 -0.34
N LEU A 20 4.76 12.50 0.32
CA LEU A 20 3.81 12.85 1.38
C LEU A 20 4.52 13.55 2.54
N SER A 21 5.61 12.99 3.05
CA SER A 21 6.35 13.54 4.20
C SER A 21 6.93 14.93 3.94
N GLN A 22 7.17 15.28 2.67
CA GLN A 22 7.68 16.58 2.24
C GLN A 22 6.55 17.58 1.91
N GLY A 23 5.28 17.18 2.07
CA GLY A 23 4.13 18.03 1.81
C GLY A 23 3.80 18.25 0.33
N TYR A 24 4.19 17.32 -0.56
CA TYR A 24 3.93 17.43 -2.00
C TYR A 24 2.61 16.79 -2.44
N VAL A 25 1.90 16.07 -1.57
CA VAL A 25 0.66 15.34 -1.89
C VAL A 25 -0.56 16.20 -1.61
N ALA A 26 -1.48 16.31 -2.58
CA ALA A 26 -2.75 17.02 -2.39
C ALA A 26 -3.67 16.32 -1.38
N ASN A 27 -4.56 17.07 -0.74
CA ASN A 27 -5.53 16.57 0.23
C ASN A 27 -6.96 16.65 -0.35
N GLY A 28 -7.39 15.62 -1.07
CA GLY A 28 -8.52 15.71 -1.98
C GLY A 28 -8.02 16.03 -3.39
N ARG A 29 -8.84 16.74 -4.18
CA ARG A 29 -8.56 17.05 -5.60
C ARG A 29 -7.11 17.49 -5.83
N ALA A 30 -6.55 17.12 -6.98
CA ALA A 30 -5.13 17.34 -7.30
C ALA A 30 -4.70 18.82 -7.31
N ASP A 31 -5.63 19.73 -7.58
CA ASP A 31 -5.47 21.20 -7.54
C ASP A 31 -5.77 21.81 -6.17
N GLY A 32 -6.14 20.99 -5.19
CA GLY A 32 -6.50 21.39 -3.84
C GLY A 32 -5.31 21.66 -2.91
N PRO A 33 -5.58 22.01 -1.64
CA PRO A 33 -4.54 22.22 -0.64
C PRO A 33 -3.73 20.94 -0.43
N ARG A 34 -2.45 21.09 -0.12
CA ARG A 34 -1.56 19.95 0.16
C ARG A 34 -1.65 19.49 1.61
N LEU A 35 -1.33 18.22 1.82
CA LEU A 35 -1.06 17.66 3.14
C LEU A 35 0.21 18.31 3.71
N GLY A 36 0.23 18.52 5.03
CA GLY A 36 1.41 19.03 5.71
C GLY A 36 2.55 18.00 5.75
N PRO A 37 3.78 18.43 6.06
CA PRO A 37 4.91 17.52 6.20
C PRO A 37 4.71 16.55 7.37
N ALA A 38 5.30 15.36 7.28
CA ALA A 38 5.27 14.35 8.34
C ALA A 38 6.60 14.33 9.10
N THR A 39 6.55 14.29 10.43
CA THR A 39 7.75 14.29 11.29
C THR A 39 8.27 12.90 11.64
N ASN A 40 7.46 11.86 11.45
CA ASN A 40 7.74 10.48 11.88
C ASN A 40 7.39 9.42 10.81
N MET A 41 7.44 9.76 9.52
CA MET A 41 7.16 8.81 8.43
C MET A 41 8.25 7.73 8.33
N LEU A 42 7.94 6.49 8.73
CA LEU A 42 8.93 5.39 8.66
C LEU A 42 9.16 4.92 7.22
N ARG A 43 10.42 4.58 6.90
CA ARG A 43 10.83 4.10 5.56
C ARG A 43 10.84 2.58 5.49
N MET A 44 10.15 2.00 4.49
CA MET A 44 10.14 0.57 4.11
C MET A 44 11.44 0.15 3.39
N ALA A 45 12.51 -0.27 4.07
CA ALA A 45 13.75 -0.74 3.43
C ALA A 45 13.74 -2.24 3.01
N SER A 46 14.84 -2.72 2.41
CA SER A 46 15.05 -4.14 2.08
C SER A 46 16.10 -4.75 3.02
N HIS A 47 16.13 -6.08 3.15
CA HIS A 47 16.96 -6.81 4.11
C HIS A 47 18.49 -6.75 3.86
N LYS A 48 18.94 -6.12 2.77
CA LYS A 48 20.38 -6.05 2.41
C LYS A 48 20.97 -4.68 2.72
N ARG A 49 21.33 -4.46 3.97
CA ARG A 49 22.58 -3.78 4.36
C ARG A 49 22.96 -4.28 5.75
N TYR A 50 23.94 -5.17 5.74
CA TYR A 50 24.86 -5.34 6.86
C TYR A 50 25.34 -3.92 7.22
N ASP A 51 25.33 -3.59 8.50
CA ASP A 51 25.78 -2.32 9.10
C ASP A 51 24.71 -1.23 9.39
N ARG A 52 24.23 -1.30 10.64
CA ARG A 52 24.11 -0.23 11.66
C ARG A 52 23.47 1.12 11.26
N LEU A 53 22.18 1.28 11.52
CA LEU A 53 21.62 1.96 12.71
C LEU A 53 20.09 2.05 12.60
N LYS A 54 19.42 1.59 13.67
CA LYS A 54 18.02 1.80 14.13
C LYS A 54 16.98 2.29 13.09
N PHE A 55 16.00 1.42 12.82
CA PHE A 55 14.76 1.65 12.04
C PHE A 55 14.88 1.68 10.51
N SER A 56 15.53 0.66 9.93
CA SER A 56 15.28 0.29 8.53
C SER A 56 14.16 -0.75 8.48
N ALA A 57 12.98 -0.34 8.07
CA ALA A 57 11.84 -1.23 7.94
C ALA A 57 12.03 -2.19 6.75
N LYS A 58 11.26 -3.27 6.60
CA LYS A 58 11.67 -4.38 5.70
C LYS A 58 10.54 -4.81 4.76
N TYR A 59 10.88 -5.16 3.52
CA TYR A 59 10.04 -6.11 2.80
C TYR A 59 9.97 -7.39 3.63
N ASP A 60 8.76 -7.82 3.95
CA ASP A 60 8.51 -8.91 4.88
C ASP A 60 7.99 -10.14 4.12
N PHE A 61 8.78 -11.21 4.20
CA PHE A 61 8.47 -12.46 3.51
C PHE A 61 7.29 -13.20 4.14
N SER A 62 7.07 -13.08 5.45
CA SER A 62 5.91 -13.67 6.11
C SER A 62 4.63 -12.97 5.65
N LEU A 63 4.64 -11.64 5.57
CA LEU A 63 3.52 -10.88 4.98
C LEU A 63 3.32 -11.22 3.48
N GLU A 64 4.39 -11.46 2.71
CA GLU A 64 4.28 -11.94 1.31
C GLU A 64 3.56 -13.29 1.26
N THR A 65 4.00 -14.26 2.07
CA THR A 65 3.40 -15.61 2.12
C THR A 65 1.92 -15.53 2.46
N GLU A 66 1.55 -14.73 3.45
CA GLU A 66 0.17 -14.54 3.84
C GLU A 66 -0.68 -13.82 2.77
N ALA A 67 -0.13 -12.77 2.16
CA ALA A 67 -0.78 -12.04 1.07
C ALA A 67 -0.98 -12.95 -0.15
N GLN A 68 -0.01 -13.81 -0.46
CA GLN A 68 -0.10 -14.80 -1.52
C GLN A 68 -1.18 -15.84 -1.21
N ALA A 69 -1.22 -16.38 0.01
CA ALA A 69 -2.26 -17.32 0.42
C ALA A 69 -3.66 -16.72 0.31
N TYR A 70 -3.83 -15.42 0.58
CA TYR A 70 -5.11 -14.72 0.35
C TYR A 70 -5.40 -14.57 -1.15
N ALA A 71 -4.41 -14.17 -1.95
CA ALA A 71 -4.58 -14.03 -3.41
C ALA A 71 -4.93 -15.38 -4.08
N ASP A 72 -4.36 -16.49 -3.60
CA ASP A 72 -4.59 -17.85 -4.11
C ASP A 72 -6.05 -18.30 -3.98
N LYS A 73 -6.83 -17.70 -3.07
CA LYS A 73 -8.27 -17.97 -2.93
C LYS A 73 -9.10 -17.47 -4.12
N CYS A 74 -8.55 -16.60 -4.97
CA CYS A 74 -9.26 -16.04 -6.12
C CYS A 74 -10.63 -15.42 -5.78
N SER A 75 -10.80 -14.92 -4.55
CA SER A 75 -12.02 -14.31 -4.04
C SER A 75 -11.69 -13.23 -3.01
N LEU A 76 -12.61 -12.28 -2.80
CA LEU A 76 -12.48 -11.23 -1.78
C LEU A 76 -13.22 -11.61 -0.48
N VAL A 77 -13.47 -12.90 -0.28
CA VAL A 77 -14.23 -13.41 0.86
C VAL A 77 -13.28 -13.88 1.96
N GLY A 78 -13.63 -13.58 3.21
CA GLY A 78 -12.89 -14.01 4.40
C GLY A 78 -12.78 -12.90 5.44
N SER A 79 -12.42 -13.27 6.66
CA SER A 79 -12.04 -12.31 7.69
C SER A 79 -10.78 -11.54 7.28
N GLY A 80 -10.71 -10.28 7.71
CA GLY A 80 -9.51 -9.46 7.57
C GLY A 80 -8.34 -10.04 8.38
N PRO A 81 -7.10 -9.79 7.96
CA PRO A 81 -5.95 -10.19 8.75
C PRO A 81 -5.76 -9.31 10.00
N ASN A 82 -4.92 -9.76 10.93
CA ASN A 82 -4.43 -8.91 12.03
C ASN A 82 -3.44 -7.84 11.53
N SER A 83 -2.88 -8.03 10.34
CA SER A 83 -2.09 -7.04 9.61
C SER A 83 -3.01 -6.07 8.85
N GLY A 84 -2.45 -4.98 8.34
CA GLY A 84 -3.12 -4.16 7.34
C GLY A 84 -3.27 -4.92 6.02
N GLN A 85 -4.21 -4.53 5.14
CA GLN A 85 -4.40 -5.17 3.83
C GLN A 85 -4.99 -4.25 2.77
N ASN A 86 -4.32 -4.18 1.61
CA ASN A 86 -4.90 -3.62 0.38
C ASN A 86 -5.10 -4.74 -0.65
N THR A 87 -6.24 -4.70 -1.36
CA THR A 87 -6.56 -5.62 -2.45
C THR A 87 -6.94 -4.87 -3.73
N HIS A 88 -6.65 -5.50 -4.87
CA HIS A 88 -7.11 -5.05 -6.17
C HIS A 88 -7.31 -6.24 -7.11
N VAL A 89 -8.38 -6.20 -7.89
CA VAL A 89 -8.75 -7.25 -8.85
C VAL A 89 -8.75 -6.67 -10.25
N ILE A 90 -7.77 -7.08 -11.05
CA ILE A 90 -7.62 -6.64 -12.44
C ILE A 90 -8.39 -7.61 -13.33
N GLN A 91 -9.27 -7.12 -14.20
CA GLN A 91 -10.01 -7.92 -15.19
C GLN A 91 -9.12 -8.32 -16.38
N SER A 92 -8.03 -9.02 -16.09
CA SER A 92 -7.12 -9.59 -17.08
C SER A 92 -6.31 -10.71 -16.45
N LYS A 93 -6.13 -11.80 -17.19
CA LYS A 93 -5.21 -12.91 -16.83
C LYS A 93 -3.83 -12.79 -17.46
N SER A 94 -3.66 -11.90 -18.45
CA SER A 94 -2.43 -11.73 -19.23
C SER A 94 -1.56 -10.56 -18.76
N VAL A 95 -2.07 -9.69 -17.88
CA VAL A 95 -1.29 -8.59 -17.30
C VAL A 95 -0.01 -9.12 -16.65
N SER A 96 1.12 -8.45 -16.88
CA SER A 96 2.39 -8.83 -16.25
C SER A 96 2.32 -8.63 -14.74
N ALA A 97 3.14 -9.36 -13.97
CA ALA A 97 3.17 -9.18 -12.52
C ALA A 97 3.65 -7.76 -12.12
N PHE A 98 4.59 -7.21 -12.90
CA PHE A 98 5.11 -5.86 -12.73
C PHE A 98 4.01 -4.82 -12.93
N ASP A 99 3.28 -4.89 -14.05
CA ASP A 99 2.21 -3.94 -14.35
C ASP A 99 1.03 -4.09 -13.40
N ALA A 100 0.72 -5.32 -12.97
CA ALA A 100 -0.32 -5.57 -11.99
C ALA A 100 -0.03 -4.88 -10.66
N LEU A 101 1.20 -5.00 -10.14
CA LEU A 101 1.63 -4.31 -8.92
C LEU A 101 1.62 -2.80 -9.09
N LYS A 102 2.29 -2.30 -10.15
CA LYS A 102 2.40 -0.86 -10.42
C LYS A 102 1.03 -0.20 -10.55
N LYS A 103 0.11 -0.83 -11.28
CA LYS A 103 -1.27 -0.36 -11.45
C LYS A 103 -2.03 -0.38 -10.12
N SER A 104 -1.90 -1.44 -9.32
CA SER A 104 -2.62 -1.57 -8.05
C SER A 104 -2.18 -0.52 -7.04
N MET A 105 -0.86 -0.35 -6.86
CA MET A 105 -0.31 0.67 -5.95
C MET A 105 -0.66 2.10 -6.40
N SER A 106 -0.70 2.36 -7.71
CA SER A 106 -1.14 3.65 -8.26
C SER A 106 -2.63 3.92 -7.94
N ILE A 107 -3.50 2.92 -8.15
CA ILE A 107 -4.93 3.04 -7.84
C ILE A 107 -5.16 3.29 -6.34
N TRP A 108 -4.48 2.54 -5.47
CA TRP A 108 -4.60 2.71 -4.02
C TRP A 108 -4.14 4.09 -3.56
N TRP A 109 -2.97 4.55 -4.05
CA TRP A 109 -2.45 5.86 -3.69
C TRP A 109 -3.36 7.00 -4.16
N ASN A 110 -3.89 6.90 -5.38
CA ASN A 110 -4.67 7.96 -5.99
C ASN A 110 -6.07 8.16 -5.38
N GLU A 111 -6.51 7.31 -4.45
CA GLU A 111 -7.78 7.52 -3.74
C GLU A 111 -7.84 8.85 -2.99
N ILE A 112 -6.69 9.35 -2.51
CA ILE A 112 -6.58 10.66 -1.85
C ILE A 112 -7.12 11.79 -2.74
N TYR A 113 -7.05 11.64 -4.06
CA TYR A 113 -7.48 12.67 -4.99
C TYR A 113 -9.00 12.74 -5.16
N SER A 114 -9.73 11.70 -4.77
CA SER A 114 -11.19 11.68 -4.75
C SER A 114 -11.75 12.25 -3.45
N THR A 115 -11.13 11.91 -2.32
CA THR A 115 -11.64 12.24 -0.98
C THR A 115 -10.53 12.72 -0.08
N SER A 116 -10.68 13.94 0.44
CA SER A 116 -9.80 14.49 1.47
C SER A 116 -9.85 13.67 2.77
N VAL A 117 -8.68 13.50 3.38
CA VAL A 117 -8.48 12.90 4.72
C VAL A 117 -8.61 13.92 5.86
N GLY A 118 -8.98 15.17 5.54
CA GLY A 118 -9.12 16.26 6.51
C GLY A 118 -7.78 16.86 6.93
N LYS A 119 -7.82 17.93 7.72
CA LYS A 119 -6.62 18.67 8.17
C LYS A 119 -5.95 18.06 9.39
N ASN A 120 -6.72 17.37 10.24
CA ASN A 120 -6.22 16.79 11.48
C ASN A 120 -5.59 15.41 11.28
N LEU A 121 -5.70 14.82 10.08
CA LEU A 121 -5.15 13.51 9.72
C LEU A 121 -5.59 12.37 10.65
N ILE A 122 -6.79 12.47 11.22
CA ILE A 122 -7.38 11.44 12.08
C ILE A 122 -8.23 10.51 11.23
N TYR A 123 -7.91 9.21 11.26
CA TYR A 123 -8.75 8.19 10.66
C TYR A 123 -9.99 7.97 11.55
N THR A 124 -11.17 8.30 11.02
CA THR A 124 -12.44 8.23 11.76
C THR A 124 -13.44 7.33 11.07
N SER A 125 -14.39 6.79 11.82
CA SER A 125 -15.54 6.05 11.27
C SER A 125 -16.30 6.86 10.21
N ARG A 126 -16.40 8.18 10.38
CA ARG A 126 -17.00 9.10 9.40
C ARG A 126 -16.21 9.16 8.09
N LEU A 127 -14.87 9.17 8.15
CA LEU A 127 -14.04 9.12 6.94
C LEU A 127 -14.23 7.78 6.22
N GLN A 128 -14.21 6.68 6.97
CA GLN A 128 -14.37 5.32 6.45
C GLN A 128 -15.75 5.09 5.84
N ALA A 129 -16.81 5.70 6.37
CA ALA A 129 -18.17 5.56 5.86
C ALA A 129 -18.44 6.29 4.54
N LYS A 130 -17.49 7.08 4.02
CA LYS A 130 -17.66 7.75 2.71
C LYS A 130 -17.63 6.72 1.58
N ARG A 131 -18.46 6.94 0.55
CA ARG A 131 -18.51 6.09 -0.66
C ARG A 131 -17.12 5.88 -1.28
N ASP A 132 -16.36 6.97 -1.40
CA ASP A 132 -15.03 6.98 -2.01
C ASP A 132 -13.95 7.18 -0.94
N ALA A 133 -14.11 6.55 0.23
CA ALA A 133 -13.17 6.67 1.34
C ALA A 133 -11.74 6.23 0.92
N PRO A 134 -10.69 7.00 1.24
CA PRO A 134 -9.33 6.73 0.77
C PRO A 134 -8.62 5.68 1.66
N THR A 135 -9.27 4.56 1.94
CA THR A 135 -8.82 3.57 2.93
C THR A 135 -7.53 2.86 2.51
N ARG A 136 -7.34 2.64 1.22
CA ARG A 136 -6.14 1.98 0.68
C ARG A 136 -4.98 2.97 0.58
N PHE A 137 -5.27 4.24 0.30
CA PHE A 137 -4.30 5.32 0.45
C PHE A 137 -3.82 5.43 1.90
N THR A 138 -4.73 5.50 2.88
CA THR A 138 -4.35 5.65 4.30
C THR A 138 -3.46 4.51 4.78
N GLN A 139 -3.70 3.29 4.32
CA GLN A 139 -2.83 2.15 4.62
C GLN A 139 -1.41 2.32 4.09
N MET A 140 -1.25 2.79 2.84
CA MET A 140 0.08 3.04 2.25
C MET A 140 0.80 4.23 2.94
N ALA A 141 0.02 5.22 3.36
CA ALA A 141 0.48 6.46 3.96
C ALA A 141 0.68 6.39 5.49
N TRP A 142 0.38 5.26 6.12
CA TRP A 142 0.38 5.16 7.59
C TRP A 142 1.80 5.30 8.15
N ALA A 143 2.03 6.33 8.98
CA ALA A 143 3.38 6.73 9.37
C ALA A 143 4.17 5.62 10.08
N ASP A 144 3.49 4.88 10.95
CA ASP A 144 4.09 3.82 11.77
C ASP A 144 4.18 2.48 11.05
N THR A 145 3.45 2.28 9.94
CA THR A 145 3.59 1.06 9.13
C THR A 145 4.95 1.06 8.44
N TYR A 146 5.67 -0.06 8.59
CA TYR A 146 7.06 -0.11 8.15
C TYR A 146 7.39 -1.43 7.42
N LYS A 147 6.60 -2.48 7.62
CA LYS A 147 6.71 -3.73 6.87
C LYS A 147 5.66 -3.80 5.79
N VAL A 148 6.03 -4.40 4.66
CA VAL A 148 5.10 -4.71 3.56
C VAL A 148 5.49 -6.02 2.90
N GLY A 149 4.50 -6.84 2.56
CA GLY A 149 4.66 -8.04 1.74
C GLY A 149 3.47 -8.21 0.82
N CYS A 150 3.69 -8.65 -0.43
CA CYS A 150 2.63 -8.68 -1.44
C CYS A 150 2.59 -10.00 -2.21
N GLY A 151 1.37 -10.47 -2.48
CA GLY A 151 1.08 -11.65 -3.29
C GLY A 151 0.31 -11.30 -4.56
N ILE A 152 0.49 -12.13 -5.59
CA ILE A 152 -0.21 -11.99 -6.88
C ILE A 152 -0.70 -13.35 -7.32
N LYS A 153 -1.98 -13.44 -7.70
CA LYS A 153 -2.54 -14.64 -8.30
C LYS A 153 -3.27 -14.34 -9.60
N ARG A 154 -2.91 -15.06 -10.65
CA ARG A 154 -3.73 -15.18 -11.86
C ARG A 154 -4.81 -16.23 -11.61
N CYS A 155 -6.05 -15.81 -11.75
CA CYS A 155 -7.26 -16.61 -11.71
C CYS A 155 -7.89 -16.63 -13.11
N SER A 156 -8.99 -17.37 -13.30
CA SER A 156 -9.61 -17.63 -14.62
C SER A 156 -9.60 -16.43 -15.60
N SER A 157 -10.27 -15.33 -15.25
CA SER A 157 -10.33 -14.10 -16.06
C SER A 157 -9.77 -12.86 -15.34
N LYS A 158 -9.18 -13.05 -14.16
CA LYS A 158 -8.84 -11.97 -13.22
C LYS A 158 -7.43 -12.17 -12.66
N THR A 159 -6.76 -11.09 -12.32
CA THR A 159 -5.52 -11.11 -11.52
C THR A 159 -5.77 -10.41 -10.19
N PHE A 160 -5.55 -11.12 -9.10
CA PHE A 160 -5.64 -10.62 -7.73
C PHE A 160 -4.27 -10.13 -7.28
N VAL A 161 -4.22 -8.90 -6.77
CA VAL A 161 -3.04 -8.30 -6.16
C VAL A 161 -3.38 -7.95 -4.72
N VAL A 162 -2.56 -8.41 -3.79
CA VAL A 162 -2.77 -8.27 -2.35
C VAL A 162 -1.46 -7.78 -1.75
N CYS A 163 -1.51 -6.73 -0.92
CA CYS A 163 -0.39 -6.32 -0.08
C CYS A 163 -0.85 -6.28 1.37
N ARG A 164 0.01 -6.77 2.28
CA ARG A 164 -0.17 -6.72 3.73
C ARG A 164 0.87 -5.84 4.37
N TYR A 165 0.50 -5.26 5.52
CA TYR A 165 1.22 -4.18 6.16
C TYR A 165 1.33 -4.42 7.67
N ASP A 166 2.49 -4.13 8.26
CA ASP A 166 2.70 -4.26 9.71
C ASP A 166 3.61 -3.13 10.25
N PRO A 167 3.26 -2.50 11.39
CA PRO A 167 1.93 -2.47 12.02
C PRO A 167 0.79 -2.11 11.04
N PRO A 168 -0.46 -2.54 11.30
CA PRO A 168 -1.61 -2.29 10.43
C PRO A 168 -1.91 -0.80 10.27
#